data_AF-A0A6G3PH28-F1
#
_entry.id   AF-A0A6G3PH28-F1
#
_cell.length_a   1.000
_cell.length_b   1.000
_cell.length_c   1.000
_cell.angle_alpha   90.00
_cell.angle_beta   90.00
_cell.angle_gamma   90.00
#
_symmetry.space_group_name_H-M   'P 1'
#
loop_
_entity.id
_entity.type
_entity.pdbx_description
1 polymer ?
#
loop_
_entity_poly.entity_id
_entity_poly.type
_entity_poly.pdbx_seq_one_letter_code
_entity_poly.pdbx_strand_id
1 'polypeptide(L)'
;MGLSRLAALHGVATSYSPSPDATVSVPDDTVIAVLAALGVDAGTPEDVRRSLVAAESRSRLLPPTVVVWAGEPLPAALASLPSGSTVTVEPEASGPPGRHPAGRPP
;
A
#
# COMPACT_ATOMS: atom_id res chain seq x y z
N MET A 1 -8.31 10.32 16.55
CA MET A 1 -8.61 8.93 16.13
C MET A 1 -9.00 8.79 14.66
N GLY A 2 -9.64 9.78 14.02
CA GLY A 2 -9.93 9.71 12.57
C GLY A 2 -8.70 9.94 11.68
N LEU A 3 -7.90 10.97 11.99
CA LEU A 3 -6.74 11.36 11.16
C LEU A 3 -5.66 10.28 11.12
N SER A 4 -5.31 9.68 12.26
CA SER A 4 -4.34 8.57 12.33
C SER A 4 -4.79 7.34 11.54
N ARG A 5 -6.09 7.03 11.56
CA ARG A 5 -6.66 5.95 10.76
C ARG A 5 -6.59 6.25 9.27
N LEU A 6 -6.93 7.47 8.87
CA LEU A 6 -6.86 7.90 7.47
C LEU A 6 -5.40 7.88 6.98
N ALA A 7 -4.45 8.39 7.78
CA ALA A 7 -3.03 8.31 7.51
C ALA A 7 -2.56 6.87 7.29
N ALA A 8 -2.93 5.93 8.16
CA ALA A 8 -2.58 4.52 8.01
C ALA A 8 -3.11 3.90 6.70
N LEU A 9 -4.34 4.22 6.28
CA LEU A 9 -4.92 3.73 5.02
C LEU A 9 -4.14 4.22 3.79
N HIS A 10 -3.52 5.39 3.87
CA HIS A 10 -2.74 5.99 2.80
C HIS A 10 -1.23 5.79 2.96
N GLY A 11 -0.78 4.96 3.92
CA GLY A 11 0.63 4.68 4.15
C GLY A 11 1.43 5.85 4.73
N VAL A 12 0.76 6.82 5.35
CA VAL A 12 1.40 7.97 6.00
C VAL A 12 1.69 7.62 7.46
N ALA A 13 2.96 7.67 7.85
CA ALA A 13 3.37 7.46 9.23
C ALA A 13 3.09 8.72 10.08
N THR A 14 2.49 8.55 11.25
CA THR A 14 2.24 9.64 12.21
C THR A 14 3.33 9.77 13.28
N SER A 15 4.38 8.95 13.19
CA SER A 15 5.57 9.03 14.03
C SER A 15 6.77 8.42 13.31
N TYR A 16 7.98 8.80 13.74
CA TYR A 16 9.23 8.21 13.24
C TYR A 16 10.28 8.15 14.34
N SER A 17 11.31 7.33 14.13
CA SER A 17 12.40 7.13 15.08
C SER A 17 13.72 7.57 14.45
N PRO A 18 14.24 8.78 14.78
CA PRO A 18 15.51 9.26 14.23
C PRO A 18 16.74 8.55 14.82
N SER A 19 16.57 7.92 15.97
CA SER A 19 17.58 7.11 16.66
C SER A 19 16.88 6.03 17.50
N PRO A 20 17.53 4.90 17.83
CA PRO A 20 16.88 3.75 18.48
C PRO A 20 16.06 4.09 19.73
N ASP A 21 16.49 5.07 20.52
CA ASP A 21 15.85 5.46 21.78
C ASP A 21 14.93 6.70 21.67
N ALA A 22 14.70 7.19 20.44
CA ALA A 22 13.85 8.36 20.21
C ALA A 22 12.70 8.01 19.28
N THR A 23 11.47 8.37 19.68
CA THR A 23 10.29 8.35 18.81
C THR A 23 9.67 9.75 18.82
N VAL A 24 9.46 10.30 17.64
CA VAL A 24 8.93 11.65 17.42
C VAL A 24 7.55 11.52 16.80
N SER A 25 6.54 12.16 17.42
CA SER A 25 5.21 12.29 16.84
C SER A 25 5.21 13.38 15.77
N VAL A 26 4.56 13.11 14.65
CA VAL A 26 4.36 14.09 13.58
C VAL A 26 3.19 15.01 13.95
N PRO A 27 3.31 16.34 13.79
CA PRO A 27 2.19 17.26 14.01
C PRO A 27 1.02 16.99 13.05
N ASP A 28 -0.21 17.17 13.52
CA ASP A 28 -1.43 16.92 12.73
C ASP A 28 -1.46 17.74 11.43
N ASP A 29 -1.02 19.01 11.45
CA ASP A 29 -0.96 19.86 10.26
C ASP A 29 -0.04 19.28 9.16
N THR A 30 1.08 18.66 9.57
CA THR A 30 1.99 17.99 8.64
C THR A 30 1.32 16.75 8.02
N VAL A 31 0.61 15.96 8.83
CA VAL A 31 -0.12 14.78 8.35
C VAL A 31 -1.21 15.21 7.36
N ILE A 32 -1.95 16.28 7.66
CA ILE A 32 -2.98 16.85 6.78
C ILE A 32 -2.36 17.32 5.46
N ALA A 33 -1.23 18.02 5.50
CA ALA A 33 -0.54 18.50 4.30
C ALA A 33 -0.05 17.34 3.41
N VAL A 34 0.50 16.29 3.99
CA VAL A 34 0.93 15.08 3.25
C VAL A 34 -0.27 14.36 2.63
N LEU A 35 -1.37 14.21 3.38
CA LEU A 35 -2.60 13.61 2.86
C LEU A 35 -3.17 14.43 1.69
N ALA A 36 -3.16 15.76 1.80
CA ALA A 36 -3.58 16.65 0.70
C ALA A 36 -2.68 16.49 -0.54
N ALA A 37 -1.36 16.34 -0.35
CA ALA A 37 -0.42 16.05 -1.45
C ALA A 37 -0.68 14.69 -2.12
N LEU A 38 -1.23 13.72 -1.39
CA LEU A 38 -1.71 12.43 -1.92
C LEU A 38 -3.12 12.53 -2.53
N GLY A 39 -3.74 13.72 -2.57
CA GLY A 39 -5.08 13.96 -3.09
C GLY A 39 -6.20 13.54 -2.14
N VAL A 40 -5.95 13.52 -0.83
CA VAL A 40 -6.91 13.14 0.21
C VAL A 40 -7.29 14.35 1.05
N ASP A 41 -8.59 14.67 1.11
CA ASP A 41 -9.09 15.76 1.94
C ASP A 41 -9.11 15.36 3.42
N ALA A 42 -8.33 16.09 4.24
CA ALA A 42 -8.22 15.88 5.68
C ALA A 42 -8.24 17.20 6.49
N GLY A 43 -8.58 18.33 5.86
CA GLY A 43 -8.51 19.66 6.47
C GLY A 43 -9.51 19.89 7.60
N THR A 44 -10.59 19.11 7.66
CA THR A 44 -11.57 19.17 8.74
C THR A 44 -11.97 17.77 9.22
N PRO A 45 -12.53 17.64 10.44
CA PRO A 45 -13.07 16.36 10.90
C PRO A 45 -14.14 15.77 9.97
N GLU A 46 -14.91 16.61 9.26
CA GLU A 46 -15.88 16.16 8.26
C GLU A 46 -15.20 15.55 7.05
N ASP A 47 -14.14 16.19 6.55
CA ASP A 47 -13.38 15.72 5.41
C ASP A 47 -12.72 14.37 5.70
N VAL A 48 -12.15 14.22 6.90
CA VAL A 48 -11.58 12.94 7.34
C VAL A 48 -12.64 11.83 7.33
N ARG A 49 -13.85 12.10 7.83
CA ARG A 49 -14.94 11.10 7.83
C ARG A 49 -15.35 10.72 6.41
N ARG A 50 -15.52 11.71 5.53
CA ARG A 50 -15.89 11.49 4.12
C ARG A 50 -14.82 10.67 3.38
N SER A 51 -13.55 11.04 3.55
CA SER A 51 -12.41 10.36 2.96
C SER A 51 -12.29 8.91 3.45
N LEU A 52 -12.55 8.66 4.74
CA LEU A 52 -12.60 7.30 5.28
C LEU A 52 -13.71 6.46 4.63
N VAL A 53 -14.93 6.98 4.52
CA VAL A 53 -16.05 6.27 3.87
C VAL A 53 -15.75 6.00 2.39
N ALA A 54 -15.15 6.96 1.70
CA ALA A 54 -14.75 6.82 0.30
C ALA A 54 -13.62 5.78 0.11
N ALA A 55 -12.68 5.69 1.05
CA ALA A 55 -11.62 4.70 1.03
C ALA A 55 -12.16 3.28 1.31
N GLU A 56 -13.05 3.13 2.29
CA GLU A 56 -13.65 1.85 2.68
C GLU A 56 -14.63 1.30 1.64
N SER A 57 -15.31 2.17 0.88
CA SER A 57 -16.26 1.76 -0.16
C SER A 57 -15.61 1.26 -1.45
N ARG A 58 -14.28 1.40 -1.61
CA ARG A 58 -13.53 0.77 -2.72
C ARG A 58 -13.38 -0.74 -2.47
N SER A 59 -14.40 -1.51 -2.83
CA SER A 59 -14.28 -2.97 -2.91
C SER A 59 -13.54 -3.37 -4.20
N ARG A 60 -12.25 -3.67 -4.08
CA ARG A 60 -11.49 -4.35 -5.15
C ARG A 60 -11.17 -5.77 -4.71
N LEU A 61 -11.31 -6.73 -5.62
CA LEU A 61 -10.92 -8.12 -5.37
C LEU A 61 -9.40 -8.26 -5.21
N LEU A 62 -8.63 -7.39 -5.88
CA LEU A 62 -7.18 -7.34 -5.80
C LEU A 62 -6.71 -5.91 -5.50
N PRO A 63 -5.57 -5.75 -4.79
CA PRO A 63 -4.93 -4.46 -4.66
C PRO A 63 -4.51 -3.92 -6.04
N PRO A 64 -4.22 -2.61 -6.16
CA PRO A 64 -3.82 -1.99 -7.42
C PRO A 64 -2.60 -2.66 -8.08
N THR A 65 -1.71 -3.24 -7.27
CA THR A 65 -0.52 -3.94 -7.74
C THR A 65 -0.29 -5.16 -6.85
N VAL A 66 0.02 -6.29 -7.48
CA VAL A 66 0.42 -7.51 -6.81
C VAL A 66 1.83 -7.84 -7.27
N VAL A 67 2.74 -8.07 -6.32
CA VAL A 67 4.10 -8.51 -6.58
C VAL A 67 4.20 -9.98 -6.17
N VAL A 68 4.75 -10.81 -7.07
CA VAL A 68 4.97 -12.24 -6.84
C VAL A 68 6.42 -12.54 -7.16
N TRP A 69 7.08 -13.30 -6.29
CA TRP A 69 8.43 -13.79 -6.52
C TRP A 69 8.37 -15.25 -7.01
N ALA A 70 9.16 -15.57 -8.03
CA ALA A 70 9.23 -16.93 -8.55
C ALA A 70 9.76 -17.88 -7.46
N GLY A 71 9.00 -18.95 -7.19
CA GLY A 71 9.36 -19.96 -6.17
C GLY A 71 8.84 -19.65 -4.76
N GLU A 72 8.24 -18.48 -4.52
CA GLU A 72 7.60 -18.14 -3.24
C GLU A 72 6.10 -18.44 -3.26
N PRO A 73 5.46 -18.69 -2.10
CA PRO A 73 4.01 -18.80 -1.99
C PRO A 73 3.28 -17.57 -2.55
N LEU A 74 2.08 -17.77 -3.05
CA LEU A 74 1.26 -16.67 -3.54
C LEU A 74 0.93 -15.68 -2.41
N PRO A 75 0.99 -14.36 -2.68
CA PRO A 75 0.61 -13.35 -1.70
C PRO A 75 -0.85 -13.53 -1.28
N ALA A 76 -1.15 -13.19 -0.03
CA ALA A 76 -2.46 -13.36 0.57
C ALA A 76 -3.60 -12.76 -0.29
N ALA A 77 -3.34 -11.65 -0.98
CA ALA A 77 -4.30 -11.02 -1.88
C ALA A 77 -4.79 -11.93 -3.02
N LEU A 78 -3.92 -12.79 -3.56
CA LEU A 78 -4.31 -13.78 -4.58
C LEU A 78 -4.92 -15.02 -3.93
N ALA A 79 -4.39 -15.43 -2.78
CA ALA A 79 -4.89 -16.61 -2.06
C ALA A 79 -6.30 -16.41 -1.45
N SER A 80 -6.68 -15.17 -1.15
CA SER A 80 -7.99 -14.82 -0.58
C SER A 80 -9.08 -14.56 -1.63
N LEU A 81 -8.80 -14.79 -2.91
CA LEU A 81 -9.81 -14.60 -3.95
C LEU A 81 -10.96 -15.60 -3.79
N PRO A 82 -12.20 -15.20 -4.12
CA PRO A 82 -13.33 -16.12 -4.13
C PRO A 82 -13.06 -17.34 -5.00
N SER A 83 -13.51 -18.51 -4.56
CA SER A 83 -13.41 -19.76 -5.33
C SER A 83 -13.96 -19.58 -6.74
N GLY A 84 -13.22 -20.03 -7.76
CA GLY A 84 -13.58 -19.86 -9.17
C GLY A 84 -13.07 -18.57 -9.82
N SER A 85 -12.34 -17.71 -9.09
CA SER A 85 -11.68 -16.54 -9.67
C SER A 85 -10.57 -16.96 -10.65
N THR A 86 -10.52 -16.33 -11.83
CA THR A 86 -9.45 -16.51 -12.82
C THR A 86 -8.68 -15.19 -12.96
N VAL A 87 -7.34 -15.26 -12.88
CA VAL A 87 -6.46 -14.10 -13.03
C VAL A 87 -5.60 -14.30 -14.29
N THR A 88 -5.70 -13.36 -15.23
CA THR A 88 -4.87 -13.34 -16.45
C THR A 88 -3.76 -12.30 -16.28
N VAL A 89 -2.52 -12.70 -16.55
CA VAL A 89 -1.36 -11.80 -16.58
C VAL A 89 -0.82 -11.79 -17.99
N GLU A 90 -0.77 -10.62 -18.60
CA GLU A 90 -0.12 -10.42 -19.89
C GLU A 90 1.31 -9.93 -19.64
N PRO A 91 2.34 -10.77 -19.82
CA PRO A 91 3.71 -10.29 -19.74
C PRO A 91 3.98 -9.38 -20.92
N GLU A 92 4.78 -8.33 -20.71
CA GLU A 92 5.32 -7.59 -21.84
C GLU A 92 6.15 -8.53 -22.72
N ALA A 93 6.16 -8.26 -24.04
CA ALA A 93 6.92 -9.08 -24.98
C ALA A 93 8.38 -9.12 -24.56
N SER A 94 8.82 -10.28 -24.06
CA SER A 94 10.19 -10.48 -23.62
C SER A 94 11.13 -10.20 -24.79
N GLY A 95 12.00 -9.21 -24.64
CA GLY A 95 13.28 -9.21 -25.35
C GLY A 95 14.05 -10.50 -25.03
N PRO A 96 15.16 -10.80 -25.72
CA PRO A 96 15.94 -12.00 -25.44
C PRO A 96 16.27 -12.08 -23.94
N PRO A 97 16.21 -13.27 -23.32
CA PRO A 97 16.37 -13.41 -21.88
C PRO A 97 17.66 -12.73 -21.42
N GLY A 98 17.52 -11.67 -20.61
CA GLY A 98 18.66 -11.07 -19.93
C GLY A 98 19.32 -12.13 -19.08
N ARG A 99 20.65 -12.30 -19.22
CA ARG A 99 21.45 -13.19 -18.36
C ARG A 99 21.19 -12.82 -16.90
N HIS A 100 20.39 -13.62 -16.21
CA HIS A 100 20.37 -13.59 -14.76
C HIS A 100 21.70 -14.18 -14.28
N PRO A 101 22.45 -13.52 -13.38
CA PRO A 101 23.58 -14.15 -12.73
C PRO A 101 23.02 -15.37 -11.98
N ALA A 102 23.45 -16.56 -12.39
CA ALA A 102 23.13 -17.80 -11.71
C ALA A 102 23.49 -17.64 -10.23
N GLY A 103 22.50 -17.73 -9.36
CA GLY A 103 22.71 -17.77 -7.91
C GLY A 103 23.74 -18.85 -7.61
N ARG A 104 24.82 -18.45 -6.94
CA ARG A 104 25.90 -19.36 -6.52
C ARG A 104 25.29 -20.40 -5.57
N PRO A 105 25.46 -21.72 -5.81
CA PRO A 105 25.01 -22.74 -4.86
C PRO A 105 25.85 -22.68 -3.56
N PRO A 106 25.31 -23.18 -2.44
CA PRO A 106 25.94 -23.12 -1.12
C PRO A 106 27.28 -23.86 -1.03
#